data_AF-A0A4S2MIP2-F1
#
_entry.id   AF-A0A4S2MIP2-F1
#
_cell.length_a   1.000
_cell.length_b   1.000
_cell.length_c   1.000
_cell.angle_alpha   90.00
_cell.angle_beta   90.00
_cell.angle_gamma   90.00
#
_symmetry.space_group_name_H-M   'P 1'
#
loop_
_entity.id
_entity.type
_entity.pdbx_description
1 polymer ?
#
loop_
_entity_poly.entity_id
_entity_poly.type
_entity_poly.pdbx_seq_one_letter_code
_entity_poly.pdbx_strand_id
1 'polypeptide(L)' 'SVIITLRNKKDAEWICGRGLWIYGKHHSADKFLSAGPDAFCETCSGWGHTAHRCERATKPACMLCGEEHLSKEHRC' A
#
# COMPACT_ATOMS: atom_id res chain seq x y z
N SER A 1 -7.70 -0.04 0.66
CA SER A 1 -7.24 -1.36 1.18
C SER A 1 -7.63 -1.47 2.64
N VAL A 2 -7.89 -2.69 3.14
CA VAL A 2 -8.23 -2.96 4.56
C VAL A 2 -7.18 -3.91 5.12
N ILE A 3 -6.76 -3.71 6.37
CA ILE A 3 -5.88 -4.63 7.09
C ILE A 3 -6.74 -5.42 8.08
N ILE A 4 -6.63 -6.74 8.06
CA ILE A 4 -7.38 -7.64 8.94
C ILE A 4 -6.37 -8.47 9.71
N THR A 5 -6.47 -8.44 11.02
CA THR A 5 -5.62 -9.21 11.90
C THR A 5 -6.30 -10.53 12.24
N LEU A 6 -5.63 -11.64 11.98
CA LEU A 6 -6.13 -12.98 12.28
C LEU A 6 -5.33 -13.56 13.43
N ARG A 7 -6.00 -14.35 14.27
CA ARG A 7 -5.34 -14.99 15.42
C ARG A 7 -4.36 -16.08 14.99
N ASN A 8 -4.69 -16.84 13.94
CA ASN A 8 -3.98 -18.05 13.57
C ASN A 8 -3.38 -17.95 12.16
N LYS A 9 -2.14 -18.45 12.00
CA LYS A 9 -1.44 -18.49 10.71
C LYS A 9 -2.19 -19.29 9.64
N LYS A 10 -2.82 -20.40 10.03
CA LYS A 10 -3.57 -21.27 9.11
C LYS A 10 -4.74 -20.54 8.44
N ASP A 11 -5.45 -19.71 9.19
CA ASP A 11 -6.57 -18.92 8.66
C ASP A 11 -6.06 -17.84 7.71
N ALA A 12 -4.92 -17.21 8.04
CA ALA A 12 -4.28 -16.25 7.16
C ALA A 12 -3.87 -16.87 5.82
N GLU A 13 -3.26 -18.07 5.84
CA GLU A 13 -2.87 -18.78 4.62
C GLU A 13 -4.09 -19.24 3.81
N TRP A 14 -5.15 -19.69 4.48
CA TRP A 14 -6.41 -20.04 3.81
C TRP A 14 -7.03 -18.83 3.10
N ILE A 15 -7.08 -17.66 3.76
CA ILE A 15 -7.60 -16.42 3.18
C ILE A 15 -6.71 -15.93 2.04
N CYS A 16 -5.38 -16.00 2.16
CA CYS A 16 -4.48 -15.60 1.06
C CYS A 16 -4.68 -16.47 -0.19
N GLY A 17 -4.96 -17.77 -0.01
CA GLY A 17 -5.18 -18.68 -1.15
C GLY A 17 -6.56 -18.55 -1.80
N ARG A 18 -7.58 -18.03 -1.09
CA ARG A 18 -8.98 -18.04 -1.56
C ARG A 18 -9.60 -16.66 -1.72
N GLY A 19 -9.02 -15.64 -1.10
CA GLY A 19 -9.66 -14.34 -0.93
C GLY A 19 -10.64 -14.32 0.24
N LEU A 20 -11.29 -13.16 0.41
CA LEU A 20 -12.24 -12.90 1.48
C LEU A 20 -13.41 -12.05 0.97
N TRP A 21 -14.62 -12.35 1.47
CA TRP A 21 -15.79 -11.51 1.26
C TRP A 21 -15.86 -10.42 2.32
N ILE A 22 -15.77 -9.16 1.90
CA ILE A 22 -15.90 -7.98 2.75
C ILE A 22 -16.71 -6.92 2.02
N TYR A 23 -17.58 -6.20 2.75
CA TYR A 23 -18.45 -5.15 2.22
C TYR A 23 -19.23 -5.58 0.96
N GLY A 24 -19.71 -6.83 0.94
CA GLY A 24 -20.51 -7.37 -0.16
C GLY A 24 -19.73 -7.65 -1.45
N LYS A 25 -18.39 -7.67 -1.42
CA LYS A 25 -17.55 -8.02 -2.57
C LYS A 25 -16.47 -9.04 -2.19
N HIS A 26 -16.08 -9.85 -3.16
CA HIS A 26 -14.96 -10.76 -3.02
C HIS A 26 -13.65 -10.03 -3.34
N HIS A 27 -12.66 -10.13 -2.46
CA HIS A 27 -11.36 -9.50 -2.60
C HIS A 27 -10.26 -10.55 -2.49
N SER A 28 -9.22 -10.42 -3.33
CA SER A 28 -7.96 -11.13 -3.10
C SER A 28 -7.31 -10.61 -1.81
N ALA A 29 -6.53 -11.47 -1.17
CA ALA A 29 -5.83 -11.13 0.06
C ALA A 29 -4.37 -11.58 -0.03
N ASP A 30 -3.49 -10.77 0.50
CA ASP A 30 -2.06 -11.04 0.59
C ASP A 30 -1.58 -10.88 2.03
N LYS A 31 -0.44 -11.50 2.35
CA LYS A 31 0.19 -11.32 3.65
C LYS A 31 0.60 -9.86 3.81
N PHE A 32 0.20 -9.24 4.91
CA PHE A 32 0.62 -7.89 5.23
C PHE A 32 2.14 -7.87 5.48
N LEU A 33 2.85 -7.09 4.68
CA LEU A 33 4.27 -6.79 4.85
C LEU A 33 4.38 -5.41 5.49
N SER A 34 4.97 -5.34 6.69
CA SER A 34 5.25 -4.06 7.34
C SER A 34 6.27 -3.28 6.51
N ALA A 35 6.07 -1.97 6.40
CA ALA A 35 7.06 -1.07 5.81
C ALA A 35 8.38 -1.17 6.59
N GLY A 36 9.45 -1.62 5.92
CA GLY A 36 10.81 -1.56 6.42
C GLY A 36 11.56 -0.31 5.91
N PRO A 37 12.85 -0.16 6.27
CA PRO A 37 13.71 0.90 5.74
C PRO A 37 13.75 0.95 4.20
N ASP A 38 13.61 -0.22 3.57
CA ASP A 38 13.63 -0.38 2.11
C ASP A 38 12.24 -0.27 1.48
N ALA A 39 11.22 0.14 2.24
CA ALA A 39 9.90 0.39 1.68
C ALA A 39 9.90 1.72 0.90
N PHE A 40 9.52 1.65 -0.38
CA PHE A 40 9.33 2.83 -1.21
C PHE A 40 7.91 3.38 -1.07
N CYS A 41 7.80 4.69 -0.88
CA CYS A 41 6.54 5.40 -0.78
C CYS A 41 6.17 6.02 -2.12
N GLU A 42 5.16 5.45 -2.79
CA GLU A 42 4.61 5.97 -4.06
C GLU A 42 3.99 7.38 -3.96
N THR A 43 3.73 7.88 -2.75
CA THR A 43 3.14 9.22 -2.56
C THR A 43 4.20 10.31 -2.58
N CYS A 44 5.27 10.17 -1.80
CA CYS A 44 6.31 11.20 -1.68
C CYS A 44 7.62 10.82 -2.38
N SER A 45 7.66 9.69 -3.09
CA SER A 45 8.86 9.14 -3.73
C SER A 45 10.05 8.94 -2.77
N GLY A 46 9.77 8.77 -1.48
CA GLY A 46 10.77 8.56 -0.42
C GLY A 46 10.88 7.11 0.02
N TRP A 47 11.90 6.79 0.81
CA TRP A 47 12.14 5.47 1.38
C TRP A 47 11.77 5.41 2.88
N GLY A 48 11.73 4.20 3.44
CA GLY A 48 11.52 3.94 4.86
C GLY A 48 10.08 3.88 5.33
N HIS A 49 9.11 4.05 4.42
CA HIS A 49 7.68 3.99 4.76
C HIS A 49 6.82 3.69 3.53
N THR A 50 5.59 3.23 3.80
CA THR A 50 4.55 3.01 2.77
C THR A 50 3.61 4.22 2.69
N ALA A 51 2.92 4.39 1.56
CA ALA A 51 1.97 5.49 1.31
C ALA A 51 0.97 5.75 2.45
N HIS A 52 0.41 4.71 3.07
CA HIS A 52 -0.55 4.85 4.17
C HIS A 52 0.02 5.45 5.48
N ARG A 53 1.35 5.55 5.59
CA ARG A 53 2.06 6.21 6.71
C ARG A 53 2.85 7.44 6.26
N CYS A 54 2.57 7.95 5.05
CA CYS A 54 3.29 9.10 4.53
C CYS A 54 2.86 10.38 5.24
N GLU A 55 3.78 11.01 5.97
CA GLU A 55 3.56 12.32 6.61
C GLU A 55 3.39 13.45 5.57
N ARG A 56 3.86 13.22 4.34
CA ARG A 56 3.76 14.15 3.21
C ARG A 56 2.62 13.79 2.25
N ALA A 57 1.57 13.11 2.73
CA ALA A 57 0.48 12.65 1.87
C ALA A 57 -0.22 13.79 1.09
N THR A 58 -0.21 15.01 1.63
CA THR A 58 -0.77 16.22 1.00
C THR A 58 0.17 16.89 0.00
N LYS A 59 1.42 16.47 -0.07
CA LYS A 59 2.46 17.00 -0.96
C LYS A 59 3.09 15.85 -1.74
N PRO A 60 2.37 15.31 -2.73
CA PRO A 60 2.88 14.18 -3.50
C PRO A 60 4.11 14.60 -4.32
N ALA A 61 5.00 13.67 -4.58
CA ALA A 61 6.13 13.86 -5.47
C ALA A 61 5.99 12.97 -6.69
N CYS A 62 6.19 13.54 -7.87
CA CYS A 62 6.14 12.82 -9.12
C CYS A 62 7.25 11.75 -9.17
N MET A 63 6.87 10.49 -9.44
CA MET A 63 7.84 9.39 -9.55
C MET A 63 8.73 9.49 -10.81
N LEU A 64 8.42 10.44 -11.72
CA LEU A 64 9.17 10.63 -12.97
C LEU A 64 10.19 11.76 -12.86
N CYS A 65 9.82 12.91 -12.29
CA CYS A 65 10.69 14.09 -12.20
C CYS A 65 10.99 14.58 -10.78
N GLY A 66 10.34 14.04 -9.74
CA GLY A 66 10.56 14.42 -8.34
C GLY A 66 9.84 15.70 -7.87
N GLU A 67 9.19 16.43 -8.78
CA GLU A 67 8.47 17.68 -8.46
C GLU A 67 7.13 17.44 -7.73
N GLU A 68 6.61 18.48 -7.05
CA GLU A 68 5.39 18.41 -6.22
C GLU A 68 4.11 18.34 -7.09
N HIS A 69 3.81 17.15 -7.62
CA HIS A 69 2.54 16.83 -8.30
C HIS A 69 2.31 15.32 -8.39
N LEU A 70 1.10 14.89 -8.75
CA LEU A 70 0.83 13.47 -8.97
C LEU A 70 1.51 13.00 -10.26
N SER A 71 2.04 11.77 -10.29
CA SER A 71 2.67 11.20 -11.49
C SER A 71 1.74 11.17 -12.71
N LYS A 72 0.43 11.05 -12.50
CA LYS A 72 -0.59 11.12 -13.56
C LYS A 72 -0.75 12.51 -14.21
N GLU A 73 -0.27 13.56 -13.54
CA GLU A 73 -0.31 14.96 -14.01
C GLU A 73 0.97 15.38 -14.73
N HIS A 74 1.97 14.48 -14.80
CA HIS A 74 3.23 14.75 -15.47
C HIS A 74 3.01 15.10 -16.95
N ARG A 75 3.68 16.16 -17.40
CA ARG A 75 3.73 16.58 -18.79
C ARG A 75 5.20 16.65 -19.18
N CYS A 76 5.57 15.84 -20.16
CA CYS A 76 6.91 15.81 -20.74
C CYS A 76 7.23 17.11 -21.49
#